data_AF-A0A179IEZ9-F1
#
_entry.id   AF-A0A179IEZ9-F1
#
_cell.length_a   1.000
_cell.length_b   1.000
_cell.length_c   1.000
_cell.angle_alpha   90.00
_cell.angle_beta   90.00
_cell.angle_gamma   90.00
#
_symmetry.space_group_name_H-M   'P 1'
#
loop_
_entity.id
_entity.type
_entity.pdbx_description
1 polymer ?
#
loop_
_entity_poly.entity_id
_entity_poly.type
_entity_poly.pdbx_seq_one_letter_code
_entity_poly.pdbx_strand_id
1 'polypeptide(L)'
;MDNLDLLNRPGKKKVALTSKDDVTKLPEWLYGVEPDADGRLPNATASVVIVVERSSEDVDAFYFYFYSYDQGGNMTQVKEPLGSFIGSQDGLHFGSHVGDWEHNMIRFRSGRPTGIYYSQHSDGAAYDWNDDHVTLEGGRPHVYSALGSHANYPSSGYGPRAATVYRLLTGCIDPRSEQPHDSVLFDYCDKGMLWSPVLSAYFFHLDPSSLRLTRLSPSESDRATSNFTSFFYFDGIWGDDEYAADDPRQHKVPWVGLKRFVAGPQGPAFKGLVRKGLFPDNHGGKNVLQWAAAAFMAMYPRYFRTWRKWVTILVIIVVVVLLVVGGRYGARRYKQNKQGHEQLHLDNIPLMGIAYEDDGPRSPR
;
A
#
# COMPACT_ATOMS: atom_id res chain seq x y z
N MET A 1 20.26 17.39 -14.24
CA MET A 1 20.43 16.26 -15.18
C MET A 1 19.10 16.15 -15.90
N ASP A 2 19.09 16.32 -17.21
CA ASP A 2 17.83 16.52 -17.95
C ASP A 2 17.37 15.23 -18.64
N ASN A 3 17.99 14.10 -18.30
CA ASN A 3 17.64 12.77 -18.79
C ASN A 3 17.85 11.71 -17.69
N LEU A 4 16.80 11.42 -16.93
CA LEU A 4 16.83 10.47 -15.81
C LEU A 4 16.96 9.00 -16.27
N ASP A 5 16.51 8.67 -17.48
CA ASP A 5 16.59 7.31 -18.05
C ASP A 5 18.04 6.81 -18.15
N LEU A 6 19.02 7.72 -18.31
CA LEU A 6 20.45 7.36 -18.32
C LEU A 6 20.94 6.76 -16.99
N LEU A 7 20.19 6.94 -15.90
CA LEU A 7 20.52 6.37 -14.59
C LEU A 7 20.04 4.93 -14.45
N ASN A 8 19.18 4.43 -15.35
CA ASN A 8 18.66 3.08 -15.29
C ASN A 8 19.79 2.06 -15.42
N ARG A 9 19.73 1.00 -14.60
CA ARG A 9 20.77 -0.05 -14.55
C ARG A 9 20.12 -1.43 -14.64
N PRO A 10 19.86 -1.95 -15.86
CA PRO A 10 19.23 -3.25 -16.05
C PRO A 10 19.97 -4.36 -15.30
N GLY A 11 19.23 -5.20 -14.56
CA GLY A 11 19.76 -6.33 -13.81
C GLY A 11 20.57 -5.98 -12.55
N LYS A 12 20.58 -4.71 -12.12
CA LYS A 12 21.24 -4.25 -10.89
C LYS A 12 20.24 -3.67 -9.89
N LYS A 13 20.73 -3.32 -8.70
CA LYS A 13 19.95 -2.56 -7.71
C LYS A 13 19.49 -1.23 -8.35
N LYS A 14 18.21 -0.89 -8.12
CA LYS A 14 17.61 0.38 -8.54
C LYS A 14 18.42 1.56 -8.01
N VAL A 15 18.56 2.59 -8.84
CA VAL A 15 19.23 3.84 -8.45
C VAL A 15 18.24 4.70 -7.66
N ALA A 16 18.68 5.25 -6.54
CA ALA A 16 17.90 6.21 -5.76
C ALA A 16 18.42 7.64 -5.98
N LEU A 17 17.50 8.60 -6.10
CA LEU A 17 17.80 10.03 -6.19
C LEU A 17 18.03 10.62 -4.78
N THR A 18 18.97 10.01 -4.05
CA THR A 18 19.21 10.31 -2.64
C THR A 18 19.70 11.75 -2.42
N SER A 19 19.06 12.42 -1.47
CA SER A 19 19.43 13.72 -0.96
C SER A 19 20.87 13.72 -0.43
N LYS A 20 21.56 14.86 -0.59
CA LYS A 20 22.84 15.11 0.08
C LYS A 20 22.67 15.73 1.47
N ASP A 21 21.49 16.25 1.76
CA ASP A 21 21.15 16.92 3.00
C ASP A 21 20.57 15.94 4.02
N ASP A 22 20.77 16.25 5.30
CA ASP A 22 20.11 15.54 6.39
C ASP A 22 18.66 16.01 6.51
N VAL A 23 17.74 15.20 6.00
CA VAL A 23 16.30 15.51 5.93
C VAL A 23 15.65 15.65 7.31
N THR A 24 16.28 15.11 8.36
CA THR A 24 15.79 15.29 9.74
C THR A 24 15.95 16.74 10.24
N LYS A 25 16.77 17.55 9.56
CA LYS A 25 16.93 18.98 9.83
C LYS A 25 15.93 19.85 9.08
N LEU A 26 15.02 19.24 8.33
CA LEU A 26 13.98 19.90 7.55
C LEU A 26 14.54 21.02 6.64
N PRO A 27 15.47 20.71 5.71
CA PRO A 27 15.94 21.70 4.75
C PRO A 27 14.79 22.30 3.94
N GLU A 28 14.93 23.57 3.56
CA GLU A 28 13.87 24.40 2.97
C GLU A 28 13.17 23.75 1.77
N TRP A 29 13.91 23.03 0.93
CA TRP A 29 13.36 22.39 -0.27
C TRP A 29 12.35 21.26 0.02
N LEU A 30 12.33 20.70 1.22
CA LEU A 30 11.32 19.69 1.61
C LEU A 30 9.91 20.30 1.73
N TYR A 31 9.80 21.59 2.04
CA TYR A 31 8.51 22.28 2.19
C TYR A 31 7.84 22.61 0.85
N GLY A 32 8.57 22.48 -0.27
CA GLY A 32 8.05 22.79 -1.59
C GLY A 32 7.79 24.29 -1.79
N VAL A 33 6.78 24.61 -2.60
CA VAL A 33 6.39 25.99 -2.92
C VAL A 33 4.91 26.15 -2.63
N GLU A 34 4.56 27.21 -1.91
CA GLU A 34 3.18 27.54 -1.58
C GLU A 34 2.42 28.04 -2.83
N PRO A 35 1.18 27.57 -3.08
CA PRO A 35 0.32 28.12 -4.13
C PRO A 35 -0.07 29.58 -3.85
N ASP A 36 -0.25 30.37 -4.91
CA ASP A 36 -0.82 31.71 -4.82
C ASP A 36 -2.36 31.68 -4.63
N ALA A 37 -2.98 32.85 -4.59
CA ALA A 37 -4.43 33.00 -4.35
C ALA A 37 -5.31 32.33 -5.44
N ASP A 38 -4.77 32.14 -6.65
CA ASP A 38 -5.44 31.47 -7.76
C ASP A 38 -5.13 29.95 -7.80
N GLY A 39 -4.31 29.49 -6.85
CA GLY A 39 -3.84 28.12 -6.74
C GLY A 39 -2.75 27.76 -7.74
N ARG A 40 -2.03 28.73 -8.30
CA ARG A 40 -0.88 28.50 -9.16
C ARG A 40 0.40 28.40 -8.32
N LEU A 41 1.36 27.59 -8.78
CA LEU A 41 2.73 27.62 -8.26
C LEU A 41 3.54 28.64 -9.08
N PRO A 42 3.98 29.77 -8.51
CA PRO A 42 4.53 30.89 -9.27
C PRO A 42 5.86 30.56 -9.97
N ASN A 43 6.73 29.76 -9.33
CA ASN A 43 8.08 29.42 -9.82
C ASN A 43 8.42 27.93 -9.70
N ALA A 44 7.40 27.06 -9.64
CA ALA A 44 7.59 25.63 -9.56
C ALA A 44 6.56 24.88 -10.42
N THR A 45 6.96 23.72 -10.91
CA THR A 45 6.09 22.78 -11.62
C THR A 45 6.17 21.45 -10.89
N ALA A 46 5.19 21.18 -10.03
CA ALA A 46 5.11 19.97 -9.21
C ALA A 46 4.01 19.01 -9.70
N SER A 47 3.46 19.25 -10.90
CA SER A 47 2.43 18.40 -11.48
C SER A 47 2.76 17.99 -12.91
N VAL A 48 2.32 16.78 -13.25
CA VAL A 48 2.36 16.25 -14.60
C VAL A 48 0.98 15.70 -14.94
N VAL A 49 0.45 16.07 -16.10
CA VAL A 49 -0.79 15.50 -16.65
C VAL A 49 -0.43 14.56 -17.79
N ILE A 50 -0.78 13.28 -17.65
CA ILE A 50 -0.57 12.26 -18.68
C ILE A 50 -1.93 11.81 -19.19
N VAL A 51 -2.17 12.02 -20.48
CA VAL A 51 -3.38 11.60 -21.18
C VAL A 51 -3.12 10.30 -21.91
N VAL A 52 -4.02 9.33 -21.74
CA VAL A 52 -3.96 8.01 -22.39
C VAL A 52 -5.22 7.84 -23.24
N GLU A 53 -5.06 7.82 -24.56
CA GLU A 53 -6.15 7.54 -25.50
C GLU A 53 -6.37 6.02 -25.58
N ARG A 54 -7.48 5.54 -25.00
CA ARG A 54 -7.79 4.10 -24.98
C ARG A 54 -8.51 3.65 -26.26
N SER A 55 -9.35 4.53 -26.76
CA SER A 55 -10.15 4.38 -27.97
C SER A 55 -10.47 5.77 -28.52
N SER A 56 -11.19 5.84 -29.63
CA SER A 56 -11.69 7.10 -30.18
C SER A 56 -12.68 7.83 -29.27
N GLU A 57 -13.24 7.16 -28.26
CA GLU A 57 -14.24 7.72 -27.35
C GLU A 57 -13.74 7.82 -25.91
N ASP A 58 -12.88 6.90 -25.47
CA ASP A 58 -12.46 6.78 -24.07
C ASP A 58 -11.04 7.31 -23.86
N VAL A 59 -10.90 8.26 -22.94
CA VAL A 59 -9.63 8.89 -22.57
C VAL A 59 -9.46 8.84 -21.06
N ASP A 60 -8.29 8.40 -20.60
CA ASP A 60 -7.91 8.48 -19.20
C ASP A 60 -6.91 9.63 -19.01
N ALA A 61 -7.24 10.61 -18.16
CA ALA A 61 -6.33 11.69 -17.80
C ALA A 61 -5.82 11.48 -16.37
N PHE A 62 -4.52 11.33 -16.23
CA PHE A 62 -3.85 11.16 -14.94
C PHE A 62 -3.23 12.48 -14.52
N TYR A 63 -3.63 12.98 -13.35
CA TYR A 63 -3.11 14.18 -12.72
C TYR A 63 -2.16 13.75 -11.63
N PHE A 64 -0.85 13.78 -11.90
CA PHE A 64 0.18 13.44 -10.94
C PHE A 64 0.62 14.68 -10.16
N TYR A 65 0.88 14.47 -8.87
CA TYR A 65 1.40 15.44 -7.93
C TYR A 65 2.71 14.91 -7.36
N PHE A 66 3.73 15.75 -7.33
CA PHE A 66 5.00 15.42 -6.70
C PHE A 66 5.18 16.23 -5.42
N TYR A 67 5.35 15.54 -4.31
CA TYR A 67 5.74 16.15 -3.03
C TYR A 67 7.20 15.86 -2.75
N SER A 68 7.94 16.85 -2.25
CA SER A 68 9.36 16.68 -1.91
C SER A 68 9.57 15.73 -0.74
N TYR A 69 8.57 15.55 0.12
CA TYR A 69 8.69 14.78 1.36
C TYR A 69 7.37 14.28 1.89
N ASP A 70 7.19 12.96 1.93
CA ASP A 70 6.17 12.30 2.72
C ASP A 70 6.67 12.16 4.16
N GLN A 71 5.96 12.78 5.10
CA GLN A 71 6.33 12.74 6.52
C GLN A 71 5.94 11.40 7.15
N GLY A 72 5.04 10.63 6.56
CA GLY A 72 4.53 9.38 7.09
C GLY A 72 3.54 9.57 8.23
N GLY A 73 2.90 8.47 8.63
CA GLY A 73 1.91 8.46 9.70
C GLY A 73 2.55 8.66 11.07
N ASN A 74 1.98 9.55 11.87
CA ASN A 74 2.30 9.66 13.29
C ASN A 74 1.63 8.53 14.07
N MET A 75 2.31 7.97 15.09
CA MET A 75 1.73 6.90 15.90
C MET A 75 0.44 7.30 16.63
N THR A 76 0.21 8.60 16.84
CA THR A 76 -1.07 9.13 17.36
C THR A 76 -2.26 8.94 16.40
N GLN A 77 -2.00 8.61 15.13
CA GLN A 77 -3.03 8.33 14.12
C GLN A 77 -3.50 6.87 14.14
N VAL A 78 -2.86 5.99 14.91
CA VAL A 78 -3.26 4.58 15.00
C VAL A 78 -4.61 4.46 15.71
N LYS A 79 -5.53 3.70 15.12
CA LYS A 79 -6.84 3.45 15.70
C LYS A 79 -6.73 2.66 17.00
N GLU A 80 -7.48 3.04 18.04
CA GLU A 80 -7.62 2.22 19.25
C GLU A 80 -8.33 0.89 18.93
N PRO A 81 -7.89 -0.24 19.51
CA PRO A 81 -6.96 -0.39 20.63
C PRO A 81 -5.48 -0.49 20.23
N LEU A 82 -5.16 -0.54 18.93
CA LEU A 82 -3.81 -0.85 18.46
C LEU A 82 -2.81 0.22 18.89
N GLY A 83 -3.24 1.50 18.91
CA GLY A 83 -2.43 2.60 19.44
C GLY A 83 -1.94 2.34 20.87
N SER A 84 -2.80 1.85 21.76
CA SER A 84 -2.41 1.53 23.15
C SER A 84 -1.38 0.40 23.28
N PHE A 85 -1.29 -0.51 22.32
CA PHE A 85 -0.35 -1.64 22.35
C PHE A 85 1.02 -1.30 21.75
N ILE A 86 1.05 -0.33 20.83
CA ILE A 86 2.27 0.02 20.09
C ILE A 86 3.15 1.01 20.87
N GLY A 87 2.57 1.71 21.86
CA GLY A 87 3.24 2.72 22.67
C GLY A 87 3.35 4.06 21.95
N SER A 88 3.33 5.18 22.69
CA SER A 88 3.54 6.49 22.09
C SER A 88 5.02 6.71 21.78
N GLN A 89 5.29 7.09 20.54
CA GLN A 89 6.60 7.53 20.07
C GLN A 89 6.44 9.02 19.74
N ASP A 90 6.38 9.86 20.78
CA ASP A 90 5.97 11.26 20.65
C ASP A 90 6.83 12.00 19.61
N GLY A 91 6.17 12.65 18.66
CA GLY A 91 6.82 13.41 17.59
C GLY A 91 7.47 12.58 16.47
N LEU A 92 7.44 11.24 16.54
CA LEU A 92 7.93 10.38 15.48
C LEU A 92 6.84 10.01 14.48
N HIS A 93 7.22 10.08 13.21
CA HIS A 93 6.43 9.62 12.10
C HIS A 93 7.08 8.38 11.48
N PHE A 94 6.28 7.52 10.87
CA PHE A 94 6.74 6.25 10.32
C PHE A 94 6.27 6.09 8.89
N GLY A 95 7.13 5.49 8.07
CA GLY A 95 6.95 5.44 6.62
C GLY A 95 7.36 6.72 5.91
N SER A 96 8.09 7.63 6.56
CA SER A 96 8.55 8.86 5.93
C SER A 96 9.50 8.57 4.76
N HIS A 97 9.41 9.33 3.68
CA HIS A 97 10.35 9.24 2.56
C HIS A 97 10.49 10.58 1.82
N VAL A 98 11.70 10.82 1.31
CA VAL A 98 11.94 11.91 0.36
C VAL A 98 11.32 11.53 -0.97
N GLY A 99 10.64 12.50 -1.59
CA GLY A 99 9.95 12.34 -2.87
C GLY A 99 8.69 11.49 -2.71
N ASP A 100 7.60 11.95 -3.28
CA ASP A 100 6.34 11.21 -3.28
C ASP A 100 5.52 11.51 -4.53
N TRP A 101 4.96 10.46 -5.13
CA TRP A 101 4.14 10.53 -6.34
C TRP A 101 2.73 10.07 -6.05
N GLU A 102 1.83 11.03 -5.98
CA GLU A 102 0.40 10.84 -5.80
C GLU A 102 -0.36 11.20 -7.08
N HIS A 103 -1.57 10.70 -7.25
CA HIS A 103 -2.36 11.03 -8.44
C HIS A 103 -3.87 10.86 -8.29
N ASN A 104 -4.58 11.61 -9.13
CA ASN A 104 -5.93 11.25 -9.55
C ASN A 104 -5.93 10.74 -10.98
N MET A 105 -6.93 9.95 -11.32
CA MET A 105 -7.24 9.66 -12.72
C MET A 105 -8.71 9.94 -12.96
N ILE A 106 -9.00 10.67 -14.04
CA ILE A 106 -10.35 10.93 -14.50
C ILE A 106 -10.54 10.23 -15.83
N ARG A 107 -11.58 9.40 -15.92
CA ARG A 107 -11.99 8.76 -17.17
C ARG A 107 -13.01 9.64 -17.87
N PHE A 108 -12.80 9.86 -19.15
CA PHE A 108 -13.71 10.55 -20.05
C PHE A 108 -14.25 9.58 -21.09
N ARG A 109 -15.52 9.76 -21.44
CA ARG A 109 -16.16 9.14 -22.60
C ARG A 109 -16.81 10.23 -23.45
N SER A 110 -16.44 10.29 -24.73
CA SER A 110 -16.95 11.28 -25.69
C SER A 110 -16.83 12.72 -25.14
N GLY A 111 -15.70 13.02 -24.50
CA GLY A 111 -15.41 14.33 -23.91
C GLY A 111 -16.08 14.63 -22.57
N ARG A 112 -16.87 13.71 -21.99
CA ARG A 112 -17.53 13.87 -20.68
C ARG A 112 -16.88 13.00 -19.62
N PRO A 113 -16.59 13.50 -18.42
CA PRO A 113 -16.05 12.68 -17.35
C PRO A 113 -17.11 11.68 -16.85
N THR A 114 -16.68 10.44 -16.62
CA THR A 114 -17.55 9.32 -16.20
C THR A 114 -17.17 8.76 -14.84
N GLY A 115 -15.90 8.89 -14.43
CA GLY A 115 -15.46 8.46 -13.11
C GLY A 115 -14.10 9.01 -12.75
N ILE A 116 -13.76 8.91 -11.46
CA ILE A 116 -12.52 9.41 -10.88
C ILE A 116 -11.93 8.38 -9.92
N TYR A 117 -10.61 8.25 -9.94
CA TYR A 117 -9.81 7.52 -8.98
C TYR A 117 -8.97 8.48 -8.15
N TYR A 118 -8.86 8.19 -6.85
CA TYR A 118 -8.04 8.89 -5.87
C TYR A 118 -7.00 7.91 -5.34
N SER A 119 -5.70 8.16 -5.53
CA SER A 119 -4.65 7.32 -4.93
C SER A 119 -4.56 7.54 -3.43
N GLN A 120 -4.41 6.44 -2.69
CA GLN A 120 -4.26 6.39 -1.25
C GLN A 120 -3.20 5.35 -0.91
N HIS A 121 -1.99 5.83 -0.64
CA HIS A 121 -0.82 4.98 -0.34
C HIS A 121 -0.56 3.94 -1.45
N SER A 122 -0.61 2.65 -1.12
CA SER A 122 -0.42 1.56 -2.09
C SER A 122 -1.66 1.20 -2.93
N ASP A 123 -2.83 1.82 -2.66
CA ASP A 123 -4.09 1.57 -3.36
C ASP A 123 -4.86 2.88 -3.57
N GLY A 124 -6.19 2.87 -3.50
CA GLY A 124 -7.02 4.05 -3.65
C GLY A 124 -8.52 3.78 -3.57
N ALA A 125 -9.30 4.79 -3.94
CA ALA A 125 -10.74 4.71 -4.05
C ALA A 125 -11.21 5.25 -5.41
N ALA A 126 -12.25 4.66 -5.97
CA ALA A 126 -12.84 5.10 -7.22
C ALA A 126 -14.33 5.37 -7.06
N TYR A 127 -14.82 6.37 -7.78
CA TYR A 127 -16.20 6.82 -7.74
C TYR A 127 -16.69 7.15 -9.15
N ASP A 128 -17.98 6.95 -9.38
CA ASP A 128 -18.65 7.53 -10.55
C ASP A 128 -18.59 9.06 -10.47
N TRP A 129 -18.58 9.73 -11.62
CA TRP A 129 -18.33 11.18 -11.65
C TRP A 129 -19.33 12.02 -10.83
N ASN A 130 -20.60 11.58 -10.80
CA ASN A 130 -21.69 12.26 -10.08
C ASN A 130 -22.03 11.57 -8.75
N ASP A 131 -21.12 10.77 -8.20
CA ASP A 131 -21.29 10.17 -6.88
C ASP A 131 -21.32 11.25 -5.79
N ASP A 132 -22.20 11.10 -4.80
CA ASP A 132 -22.40 12.07 -3.71
C ASP A 132 -21.14 12.32 -2.86
N HIS A 133 -20.18 11.40 -2.89
CA HIS A 133 -18.89 11.56 -2.23
C HIS A 133 -17.97 12.55 -2.97
N VAL A 134 -18.13 12.73 -4.28
CA VAL A 134 -17.27 13.58 -5.11
C VAL A 134 -17.74 15.03 -5.02
N THR A 135 -16.91 15.88 -4.42
CA THR A 135 -17.19 17.32 -4.38
C THR A 135 -16.79 17.97 -5.70
N LEU A 136 -17.74 18.50 -6.46
CA LEU A 136 -17.50 19.23 -7.71
C LEU A 136 -17.77 20.73 -7.53
N GLU A 137 -16.82 21.57 -7.96
CA GLU A 137 -16.99 23.03 -8.06
C GLU A 137 -16.67 23.48 -9.49
N GLY A 138 -17.61 24.16 -10.15
CA GLY A 138 -17.45 24.55 -11.56
C GLY A 138 -17.20 23.38 -12.52
N GLY A 139 -17.63 22.16 -12.15
CA GLY A 139 -17.37 20.93 -12.90
C GLY A 139 -15.97 20.34 -12.68
N ARG A 140 -15.18 20.84 -11.72
CA ARG A 140 -13.86 20.31 -11.35
C ARG A 140 -13.93 19.63 -9.98
N PRO A 141 -13.30 18.46 -9.80
CA PRO A 141 -13.31 17.77 -8.53
C PRO A 141 -12.36 18.44 -7.54
N HIS A 142 -12.80 18.57 -6.30
CA HIS A 142 -11.93 18.89 -5.18
C HIS A 142 -11.27 17.63 -4.65
N VAL A 143 -9.96 17.72 -4.43
CA VAL A 143 -9.13 16.65 -3.91
C VAL A 143 -8.50 17.14 -2.62
N TYR A 144 -8.67 16.36 -1.57
CA TYR A 144 -8.17 16.68 -0.23
C TYR A 144 -6.96 15.78 0.03
N SER A 145 -5.77 16.36 0.04
CA SER A 145 -4.53 15.63 0.32
C SER A 145 -4.33 15.47 1.82
N ALA A 146 -3.93 14.28 2.24
CA ALA A 146 -3.67 13.98 3.64
C ALA A 146 -2.40 14.66 4.16
N LEU A 147 -2.49 15.15 5.40
CA LEU A 147 -1.37 15.71 6.12
C LEU A 147 -0.29 14.63 6.33
N GLY A 148 0.87 14.86 5.74
CA GLY A 148 2.06 14.03 5.89
C GLY A 148 2.16 12.88 4.89
N SER A 149 1.08 12.11 4.70
CA SER A 149 1.03 10.91 3.82
C SER A 149 0.55 11.17 2.39
N HIS A 150 0.03 12.37 2.13
CA HIS A 150 -0.48 12.87 0.84
C HIS A 150 -1.57 12.09 0.13
N ALA A 151 -2.09 11.02 0.71
CA ALA A 151 -3.22 10.26 0.17
C ALA A 151 -4.39 11.19 -0.18
N ASN A 152 -5.05 10.88 -1.29
CA ASN A 152 -6.05 11.74 -1.90
C ASN A 152 -7.45 11.27 -1.54
N TYR A 153 -8.29 12.22 -1.13
CA TYR A 153 -9.65 11.94 -0.71
C TYR A 153 -10.67 12.86 -1.40
N PRO A 154 -11.91 12.40 -1.62
CA PRO A 154 -12.96 13.17 -2.30
C PRO A 154 -13.65 14.19 -1.39
N SER A 155 -13.39 14.14 -0.08
CA SER A 155 -13.94 15.05 0.93
C SER A 155 -12.94 15.29 2.05
N SER A 156 -13.09 16.40 2.76
CA SER A 156 -12.33 16.67 3.99
C SER A 156 -12.70 15.64 5.07
N GLY A 157 -11.70 14.96 5.62
CA GLY A 157 -11.87 14.08 6.78
C GLY A 157 -11.51 14.80 8.07
N TYR A 158 -12.41 14.82 9.05
CA TYR A 158 -12.07 15.32 10.39
C TYR A 158 -11.54 14.20 11.27
N GLY A 159 -10.47 14.45 12.04
CA GLY A 159 -9.84 13.40 12.85
C GLY A 159 -10.73 12.75 13.93
N PRO A 160 -10.22 11.73 14.66
CA PRO A 160 -11.01 10.83 15.50
C PRO A 160 -11.85 11.53 16.57
N ARG A 161 -11.46 12.74 17.03
CA ARG A 161 -12.28 13.54 17.96
C ARG A 161 -13.59 14.01 17.31
N ALA A 162 -13.55 14.51 16.08
CA ALA A 162 -14.75 14.96 15.38
C ALA A 162 -15.62 13.77 14.95
N ALA A 163 -15.01 12.68 14.47
CA ALA A 163 -15.71 11.43 14.21
C ALA A 163 -16.38 10.87 15.48
N THR A 164 -15.71 10.97 16.64
CA THR A 164 -16.27 10.58 17.94
C THR A 164 -17.45 11.44 18.35
N VAL A 165 -17.37 12.77 18.18
CA VAL A 165 -18.47 13.69 18.49
C VAL A 165 -19.67 13.42 17.57
N TYR A 166 -19.46 13.24 16.27
CA TYR A 166 -20.53 12.89 15.33
C TYR A 166 -21.20 11.56 15.72
N ARG A 167 -20.40 10.55 16.07
CA ARG A 167 -20.90 9.24 16.51
C ARG A 167 -21.66 9.30 17.84
N LEU A 168 -21.23 10.14 18.77
CA LEU A 168 -21.93 10.37 20.04
C LEU A 168 -23.28 11.07 19.83
N LEU A 169 -23.35 12.01 18.88
CA LEU A 169 -24.56 12.77 18.61
C LEU A 169 -25.57 12.03 17.74
N THR A 170 -25.12 11.22 16.77
CA THR A 170 -25.98 10.61 15.76
C THR A 170 -26.15 9.10 15.92
N GLY A 171 -25.31 8.45 16.72
CA GLY A 171 -25.23 6.98 16.80
C GLY A 171 -24.60 6.31 15.56
N CYS A 172 -24.28 7.08 14.52
CA CYS A 172 -23.72 6.61 13.26
C CYS A 172 -22.26 7.08 13.09
N ILE A 173 -21.45 6.30 12.37
CA ILE A 173 -20.15 6.79 11.89
C ILE A 173 -20.46 7.58 10.61
N ASP A 174 -20.05 8.86 10.50
CA ASP A 174 -20.09 9.53 9.20
C ASP A 174 -19.02 8.86 8.33
N PRO A 175 -19.38 8.18 7.23
CA PRO A 175 -18.39 7.53 6.37
C PRO A 175 -17.40 8.52 5.74
N ARG A 176 -17.68 9.83 5.79
CA ARG A 176 -16.77 10.91 5.37
C ARG A 176 -15.85 11.40 6.50
N SER A 177 -16.10 10.99 7.74
CA SER A 177 -15.29 11.41 8.91
C SER A 177 -14.09 10.51 9.19
N GLU A 178 -13.96 9.38 8.50
CA GLU A 178 -12.83 8.48 8.66
C GLU A 178 -12.13 8.30 7.31
N GLN A 179 -10.89 8.76 7.20
CA GLN A 179 -10.02 8.45 6.07
C GLN A 179 -9.08 7.30 6.48
N PRO A 180 -9.44 6.04 6.18
CA PRO A 180 -8.64 4.91 6.61
C PRO A 180 -7.34 4.84 5.83
N HIS A 181 -6.22 4.87 6.55
CA HIS A 181 -4.90 4.54 6.04
C HIS A 181 -4.61 3.10 6.45
N ASP A 182 -4.52 2.20 5.47
CA ASP A 182 -4.20 0.77 5.64
C ASP A 182 -5.03 0.03 6.71
N SER A 183 -6.28 0.48 6.93
CA SER A 183 -7.23 -0.06 7.92
C SER A 183 -6.92 0.20 9.39
N VAL A 184 -5.72 0.68 9.73
CA VAL A 184 -5.24 0.79 11.13
C VAL A 184 -4.80 2.20 11.52
N LEU A 185 -4.68 3.11 10.54
CA LEU A 185 -4.37 4.51 10.73
C LEU A 185 -5.54 5.39 10.24
N PHE A 186 -5.55 6.63 10.69
CA PHE A 186 -6.40 7.70 10.16
C PHE A 186 -5.55 8.75 9.49
N ASP A 187 -5.87 9.05 8.24
CA ASP A 187 -5.38 10.25 7.59
C ASP A 187 -6.25 11.46 7.95
N TYR A 188 -5.62 12.64 7.95
CA TYR A 188 -6.28 13.91 8.20
C TYR A 188 -6.15 14.78 6.98
N CYS A 189 -7.27 15.29 6.48
CA CYS A 189 -7.27 16.21 5.36
C CYS A 189 -8.35 17.28 5.57
N ASP A 190 -7.99 18.54 5.31
CA ASP A 190 -8.92 19.66 5.33
C ASP A 190 -8.83 20.43 4.00
N LYS A 191 -9.59 21.53 3.91
CA LYS A 191 -9.64 22.34 2.68
C LYS A 191 -8.30 22.97 2.31
N GLY A 192 -7.42 23.18 3.29
CA GLY A 192 -6.10 23.78 3.12
C GLY A 192 -6.10 25.02 2.23
N MET A 193 -4.99 25.19 1.53
CA MET A 193 -4.87 26.14 0.42
C MET A 193 -5.30 25.48 -0.87
N LEU A 194 -5.96 26.25 -1.74
CA LEU A 194 -6.32 25.76 -3.07
C LEU A 194 -5.05 25.65 -3.91
N TRP A 195 -4.82 24.47 -4.48
CA TRP A 195 -3.83 24.24 -5.52
C TRP A 195 -4.55 23.75 -6.77
N SER A 196 -4.28 24.38 -7.91
CA SER A 196 -4.80 24.00 -9.22
C SER A 196 -3.66 23.42 -10.06
N PRO A 197 -3.50 22.08 -10.11
CA PRO A 197 -2.33 21.43 -10.72
C PRO A 197 -2.12 21.83 -12.18
N VAL A 198 -3.20 22.01 -12.92
CA VAL A 198 -3.18 22.36 -14.36
C VAL A 198 -2.65 23.76 -14.65
N LEU A 199 -2.58 24.68 -13.67
CA LEU A 199 -1.99 26.00 -13.87
C LEU A 199 -0.46 25.93 -13.97
N SER A 200 0.16 24.93 -13.34
CA SER A 200 1.61 24.70 -13.36
C SER A 200 1.90 23.20 -13.52
N ALA A 201 1.57 22.66 -14.71
CA ALA A 201 1.82 21.26 -15.07
C ALA A 201 2.52 21.11 -16.41
N TYR A 202 3.27 20.02 -16.56
CA TYR A 202 3.67 19.51 -17.87
C TYR A 202 2.61 18.54 -18.42
N PHE A 203 2.27 18.68 -19.70
CA PHE A 203 1.25 17.86 -20.36
C PHE A 203 1.87 16.87 -21.33
N PHE A 204 1.44 15.62 -21.24
CA PHE A 204 1.92 14.54 -22.08
C PHE A 204 0.79 13.64 -22.59
N HIS A 205 1.03 13.03 -23.74
CA HIS A 205 0.25 11.94 -24.29
C HIS A 205 1.07 10.65 -24.21
N LEU A 206 0.46 9.58 -23.71
CA LEU A 206 1.05 8.25 -23.66
C LEU A 206 0.30 7.33 -24.63
N ASP A 207 1.02 6.79 -25.61
CA ASP A 207 0.50 5.72 -26.45
C ASP A 207 0.44 4.41 -25.64
N PRO A 208 -0.75 3.83 -25.39
CA PRO A 208 -0.89 2.64 -24.57
C PRO A 208 -0.29 1.37 -25.20
N SER A 209 -0.05 1.37 -26.51
CA SER A 209 0.48 0.19 -27.23
C SER A 209 2.01 0.12 -27.19
N SER A 210 2.67 1.26 -27.41
CA SER A 210 4.14 1.35 -27.40
C SER A 210 4.72 1.85 -26.08
N LEU A 211 3.87 2.34 -25.16
CA LEU A 211 4.25 3.06 -23.94
C LEU A 211 5.14 4.29 -24.21
N ARG A 212 5.03 4.87 -25.41
CA ARG A 212 5.76 6.07 -25.79
C ARG A 212 5.07 7.31 -25.24
N LEU A 213 5.78 8.04 -24.40
CA LEU A 213 5.38 9.36 -23.90
C LEU A 213 5.80 10.47 -24.86
N THR A 214 4.87 11.38 -25.17
CA THR A 214 5.06 12.55 -26.04
C THR A 214 4.58 13.81 -25.32
N ARG A 215 5.37 14.90 -25.33
CA ARG A 215 4.97 16.17 -24.72
C ARG A 215 3.97 16.91 -25.61
N LEU A 216 2.88 17.41 -25.02
CA LEU A 216 1.79 18.10 -25.73
C LEU A 216 1.99 19.61 -25.86
N SER A 217 2.75 20.23 -24.95
CA SER A 217 3.00 21.68 -24.95
C SER A 217 4.50 21.96 -24.77
N PRO A 218 5.32 21.73 -25.82
CA PRO A 218 6.71 22.17 -25.82
C PRO A 218 6.77 23.72 -25.92
N SER A 219 7.64 24.33 -25.10
CA SER A 219 7.95 25.76 -25.19
C SER A 219 9.11 25.97 -26.17
N GLU A 220 9.10 27.06 -26.95
CA GLU A 220 10.26 27.45 -27.76
C GLU A 220 11.51 27.75 -26.90
N SER A 221 11.31 28.06 -25.61
CA SER A 221 12.39 28.25 -24.64
C SER A 221 12.93 26.95 -24.05
N ASP A 222 12.34 25.79 -24.36
CA ASP A 222 12.86 24.51 -23.92
C ASP A 222 14.22 24.28 -24.60
N ARG A 223 15.26 23.99 -23.80
CA ARG A 223 16.57 23.68 -24.37
C ARG A 223 16.44 22.42 -25.22
N ALA A 224 17.01 22.46 -26.43
CA ALA A 224 17.04 21.31 -27.35
C ALA A 224 17.63 20.02 -26.74
N THR A 225 18.41 20.14 -25.66
CA THR A 225 19.05 19.02 -24.94
C THR A 225 18.21 18.42 -23.82
N SER A 226 17.08 19.03 -23.44
CA SER A 226 16.31 18.59 -22.28
C SER A 226 15.33 17.47 -22.66
N ASN A 227 15.53 16.27 -22.09
CA ASN A 227 14.62 15.15 -22.29
C ASN A 227 13.54 15.14 -21.20
N PHE A 228 12.51 15.96 -21.43
CA PHE A 228 11.36 16.09 -20.54
C PHE A 228 10.48 14.85 -20.43
N THR A 229 10.74 13.78 -21.21
CA THR A 229 10.02 12.51 -21.08
C THR A 229 10.76 11.49 -20.21
N SER A 230 12.04 11.72 -19.93
CA SER A 230 12.90 10.76 -19.24
C SER A 230 12.44 10.39 -17.82
N PHE A 231 11.71 11.29 -17.14
CA PHE A 231 11.14 11.01 -15.81
C PHE A 231 10.20 9.80 -15.81
N PHE A 232 9.51 9.57 -16.94
CA PHE A 232 8.57 8.47 -17.08
C PHE A 232 9.29 7.13 -17.22
N TYR A 233 10.43 7.12 -17.90
CA TYR A 233 11.20 5.89 -18.15
C TYR A 233 12.18 5.57 -17.02
N PHE A 234 12.44 6.48 -16.10
CA PHE A 234 13.28 6.22 -14.94
C PHE A 234 12.69 5.11 -14.06
N ASP A 235 13.42 4.00 -13.91
CA ASP A 235 12.98 2.80 -13.19
C ASP A 235 13.40 2.77 -11.72
N GLY A 236 14.12 3.81 -11.28
CA GLY A 236 14.68 3.92 -9.94
C GLY A 236 13.70 4.46 -8.89
N ILE A 237 14.29 4.91 -7.79
CA ILE A 237 13.63 5.45 -6.60
C ILE A 237 13.68 6.98 -6.64
N TRP A 238 12.51 7.61 -6.56
CA TRP A 238 12.36 9.05 -6.46
C TRP A 238 12.57 9.49 -5.02
N GLY A 239 13.82 9.86 -4.70
CA GLY A 239 14.25 10.32 -3.38
C GLY A 239 15.27 9.38 -2.74
N ASP A 240 15.29 9.39 -1.40
CA ASP A 240 16.23 8.61 -0.60
C ASP A 240 15.98 7.10 -0.74
N ASP A 241 17.07 6.33 -0.66
CA ASP A 241 16.95 4.89 -0.41
C ASP A 241 16.65 4.67 1.08
N GLU A 242 16.17 3.48 1.44
CA GLU A 242 15.88 3.16 2.83
C GLU A 242 17.14 3.30 3.70
N TYR A 243 17.01 3.97 4.83
CA TYR A 243 18.12 4.17 5.76
C TYR A 243 18.53 2.85 6.40
N ALA A 244 19.84 2.64 6.53
CA ALA A 244 20.40 1.45 7.14
C ALA A 244 19.88 1.26 8.58
N ALA A 245 19.83 0.00 9.03
CA ALA A 245 19.26 -0.33 10.34
C ALA A 245 20.04 0.26 11.52
N ASP A 246 21.31 0.58 11.31
CA ASP A 246 22.23 1.20 12.26
C ASP A 246 22.38 2.72 12.06
N ASP A 247 21.68 3.32 11.08
CA ASP A 247 21.64 4.78 10.94
C ASP A 247 20.96 5.38 12.19
N PRO A 248 21.58 6.37 12.87
CA PRO A 248 21.04 6.94 14.11
C PRO A 248 19.69 7.65 13.92
N ARG A 249 19.31 7.98 12.68
CA ARG A 249 18.03 8.60 12.33
C ARG A 249 16.95 7.56 12.07
N GLN A 250 17.30 6.29 11.87
CA GLN A 250 16.36 5.21 11.60
C GLN A 250 15.80 4.63 12.90
N HIS A 251 14.47 4.55 12.99
CA HIS A 251 13.77 3.92 14.10
C HIS A 251 12.83 2.85 13.58
N LYS A 252 12.53 1.85 14.41
CA LYS A 252 11.54 0.83 14.10
C LYS A 252 10.57 0.68 15.25
N VAL A 253 9.29 0.57 14.93
CA VAL A 253 8.28 0.16 15.89
C VAL A 253 8.61 -1.28 16.34
N PRO A 254 8.82 -1.52 17.64
CA PRO A 254 9.07 -2.87 18.15
C PRO A 254 7.94 -3.83 17.75
N TRP A 255 8.28 -5.08 17.43
CA TRP A 255 7.36 -6.18 17.08
C TRP A 255 6.58 -6.02 15.76
N VAL A 256 6.24 -4.78 15.36
CA VAL A 256 5.56 -4.46 14.10
C VAL A 256 6.56 -4.29 12.95
N GLY A 257 7.77 -3.80 13.25
CA GLY A 257 8.84 -3.63 12.27
C GLY A 257 8.66 -2.43 11.32
N LEU A 258 7.65 -1.59 11.57
CA LEU A 258 7.40 -0.37 10.80
C LEU A 258 8.57 0.59 10.97
N LYS A 259 9.18 1.03 9.87
CA LYS A 259 10.39 1.86 9.85
C LYS A 259 10.02 3.34 9.85
N ARG A 260 10.89 4.17 10.43
CA ARG A 260 10.76 5.63 10.37
C ARG A 260 10.94 6.10 8.93
N PHE A 261 12.10 5.80 8.35
CA PHE A 261 12.41 6.15 6.96
C PHE A 261 12.33 4.93 6.06
N VAL A 262 11.60 5.04 4.96
CA VAL A 262 11.53 4.06 3.88
C VAL A 262 12.08 4.66 2.60
N ALA A 263 12.33 3.83 1.58
CA ALA A 263 12.71 4.31 0.27
C ALA A 263 11.56 5.10 -0.37
N GLY A 264 11.87 6.14 -1.14
CA GLY A 264 10.88 6.83 -1.96
C GLY A 264 10.19 5.92 -2.99
N PRO A 265 9.12 6.38 -3.65
CA PRO A 265 8.39 5.57 -4.61
C PRO A 265 9.12 5.49 -5.96
N GLN A 266 8.62 4.62 -6.83
CA GLN A 266 8.94 4.70 -8.26
C GLN A 266 8.04 5.73 -8.95
N GLY A 267 8.43 6.13 -10.17
CA GLY A 267 7.76 7.19 -10.91
C GLY A 267 6.39 6.80 -11.49
N PRO A 268 5.74 7.74 -12.22
CA PRO A 268 4.40 7.58 -12.76
C PRO A 268 4.18 6.31 -13.61
N ALA A 269 5.18 5.83 -14.36
CA ALA A 269 5.04 4.62 -15.17
C ALA A 269 4.64 3.37 -14.37
N PHE A 270 4.91 3.35 -13.07
CA PHE A 270 4.60 2.23 -12.17
C PHE A 270 3.21 2.32 -11.53
N LYS A 271 2.41 3.34 -11.87
CA LYS A 271 1.07 3.57 -11.29
C LYS A 271 -0.07 2.96 -12.14
N GLY A 272 0.25 2.09 -13.10
CA GLY A 272 -0.74 1.30 -13.84
C GLY A 272 -1.58 2.12 -14.82
N LEU A 273 -0.93 2.89 -15.70
CA LEU A 273 -1.62 3.82 -16.59
C LEU A 273 -2.48 3.14 -17.67
N VAL A 274 -2.11 1.92 -18.07
CA VAL A 274 -2.87 1.10 -19.02
C VAL A 274 -3.71 0.05 -18.28
N ARG A 275 -4.69 0.53 -17.51
CA ARG A 275 -5.60 -0.27 -16.66
C ARG A 275 -6.96 -0.49 -17.30
N LYS A 276 -7.74 -1.53 -17.01
CA LYS A 276 -9.08 -1.75 -17.60
C LYS A 276 -10.15 -0.87 -16.94
N GLY A 277 -10.14 -0.83 -15.60
CA GLY A 277 -11.08 -0.04 -14.81
C GLY A 277 -10.53 1.32 -14.40
N LEU A 278 -11.21 1.94 -13.43
CA LEU A 278 -10.66 3.08 -12.68
C LEU A 278 -9.54 2.62 -11.74
N PHE A 279 -9.63 1.40 -11.20
CA PHE A 279 -8.55 0.79 -10.40
C PHE A 279 -7.42 0.25 -11.27
N PRO A 280 -6.16 0.26 -10.79
CA PRO A 280 -5.08 -0.49 -11.41
C PRO A 280 -5.39 -1.99 -11.47
N ASP A 281 -5.04 -2.65 -12.59
CA ASP A 281 -5.37 -4.07 -12.81
C ASP A 281 -4.67 -5.01 -11.81
N ASN A 282 -3.47 -4.64 -11.36
CA ASN A 282 -2.67 -5.40 -10.39
C ASN A 282 -2.71 -4.77 -8.99
N HIS A 283 -3.82 -4.14 -8.59
CA HIS A 283 -3.93 -3.58 -7.24
C HIS A 283 -3.69 -4.68 -6.20
N GLY A 284 -2.75 -4.44 -5.29
CA GLY A 284 -2.38 -5.39 -4.27
C GLY A 284 -3.52 -5.52 -3.27
N GLY A 285 -4.13 -6.69 -3.18
CA GLY A 285 -5.04 -6.98 -2.07
C GLY A 285 -4.30 -6.85 -0.73
N LYS A 286 -5.05 -6.58 0.35
CA LYS A 286 -4.47 -6.50 1.70
C LYS A 286 -3.59 -7.71 1.99
N ASN A 287 -2.40 -7.47 2.51
CA ASN A 287 -1.54 -8.57 2.95
C ASN A 287 -2.15 -9.28 4.18
N VAL A 288 -1.66 -10.48 4.52
CA VAL A 288 -2.22 -11.29 5.62
C VAL A 288 -2.27 -10.51 6.94
N LEU A 289 -1.27 -9.66 7.21
CA LEU A 289 -1.21 -8.84 8.41
C LEU A 289 -2.27 -7.73 8.40
N GLN A 290 -2.45 -7.03 7.28
CA GLN A 290 -3.50 -6.03 7.08
C GLN A 290 -4.90 -6.67 7.17
N TRP A 291 -5.09 -7.87 6.63
CA TRP A 291 -6.34 -8.64 6.80
C TRP A 291 -6.59 -9.01 8.25
N ALA A 292 -5.57 -9.51 8.95
CA ALA A 292 -5.68 -9.86 10.37
C ALA A 292 -6.00 -8.64 11.23
N ALA A 293 -5.32 -7.51 10.96
CA ALA A 293 -5.57 -6.25 11.64
C ALA A 293 -6.98 -5.71 11.34
N ALA A 294 -7.42 -5.71 10.08
CA ALA A 294 -8.77 -5.31 9.69
C ALA A 294 -9.84 -6.19 10.35
N ALA A 295 -9.65 -7.52 10.38
CA ALA A 295 -10.55 -8.45 11.04
C ALA A 295 -10.60 -8.19 12.55
N PHE A 296 -9.45 -7.98 13.19
CA PHE A 296 -9.37 -7.63 14.61
C PHE A 296 -10.11 -6.32 14.91
N MET A 297 -9.87 -5.27 14.12
CA MET A 297 -10.52 -3.96 14.27
C MET A 297 -12.05 -4.06 14.10
N ALA A 298 -12.53 -4.89 13.17
CA ALA A 298 -13.97 -5.12 12.97
C ALA A 298 -14.62 -5.87 14.16
N MET A 299 -13.90 -6.82 14.76
CA MET A 299 -14.39 -7.59 15.92
C MET A 299 -14.27 -6.81 17.24
N TYR A 300 -13.31 -5.90 17.35
CA TYR A 300 -12.96 -5.23 18.60
C TYR A 300 -14.16 -4.56 19.32
N PRO A 301 -15.00 -3.73 18.66
CA PRO A 301 -16.12 -3.06 19.33
C PRO A 301 -17.14 -4.03 19.95
N ARG A 302 -17.37 -5.20 19.33
CA ARG A 302 -18.42 -6.16 19.73
C ARG A 302 -17.98 -7.15 20.80
N TYR A 303 -16.71 -7.54 20.80
CA TYR A 303 -16.22 -8.62 21.66
C TYR A 303 -15.21 -8.14 22.71
N PHE A 304 -14.49 -7.05 22.44
CA PHE A 304 -13.32 -6.66 23.24
C PHE A 304 -13.43 -5.28 23.88
N ARG A 305 -14.42 -4.42 23.57
CA ARG A 305 -14.48 -3.05 24.11
C ARG A 305 -15.07 -2.95 25.55
N THR A 306 -15.99 -3.83 25.94
CA THR A 306 -16.67 -3.82 27.27
C THR A 306 -16.99 -5.24 27.75
N TRP A 307 -17.01 -5.47 29.09
CA TRP A 307 -17.24 -6.70 29.93
C TRP A 307 -16.86 -8.08 29.36
N ARG A 308 -17.17 -8.38 28.11
CA ARG A 308 -16.81 -9.58 27.34
C ARG A 308 -15.30 -9.79 27.16
N LYS A 309 -14.43 -8.81 27.46
CA LYS A 309 -12.96 -8.99 27.44
C LYS A 309 -12.51 -10.29 28.13
N TRP A 310 -13.01 -10.53 29.34
CA TRP A 310 -12.64 -11.72 30.11
C TRP A 310 -13.22 -13.01 29.54
N VAL A 311 -14.43 -12.95 28.98
CA VAL A 311 -15.07 -14.08 28.30
C VAL A 311 -14.32 -14.44 27.03
N THR A 312 -13.91 -13.45 26.22
CA THR A 312 -13.16 -13.68 24.99
C THR A 312 -11.73 -14.14 25.27
N ILE A 313 -11.06 -13.59 26.29
CA ILE A 313 -9.77 -14.10 26.76
C ILE A 313 -9.89 -15.56 27.21
N LEU A 314 -10.92 -15.90 27.99
CA LEU A 314 -11.18 -17.27 28.43
C LEU A 314 -11.41 -18.21 27.24
N VAL A 315 -12.22 -17.82 26.26
CA VAL A 315 -12.48 -18.60 25.05
C VAL A 315 -11.20 -18.80 24.22
N ILE A 316 -10.38 -17.75 24.05
CA ILE A 316 -9.10 -17.86 23.33
C ILE A 316 -8.16 -18.81 24.05
N ILE A 317 -8.04 -18.71 25.38
CA ILE A 317 -7.23 -19.64 26.18
C ILE A 317 -7.73 -21.08 26.00
N VAL A 318 -9.04 -21.31 26.07
CA VAL A 318 -9.64 -22.64 25.86
C VAL A 318 -9.32 -23.17 24.46
N VAL A 319 -9.46 -22.35 23.42
CA VAL A 319 -9.15 -22.75 22.03
C VAL A 319 -7.67 -23.06 21.86
N VAL A 320 -6.76 -22.23 22.38
CA VAL A 320 -5.32 -22.47 22.32
C VAL A 320 -4.95 -23.75 23.07
N VAL A 321 -5.52 -23.98 24.26
CA VAL A 321 -5.33 -25.22 25.01
C VAL A 321 -5.83 -26.42 24.22
N LEU A 322 -7.02 -26.34 23.61
CA LEU A 322 -7.57 -27.41 22.77
C LEU A 322 -6.71 -27.68 21.53
N LEU A 323 -6.14 -26.65 20.90
CA LEU A 323 -5.23 -26.81 19.77
C LEU A 323 -3.89 -27.43 20.18
N VAL A 324 -3.32 -27.03 21.32
CA VAL A 324 -2.07 -27.60 21.85
C VAL A 324 -2.28 -29.04 22.30
N VAL A 325 -3.37 -29.33 23.02
CA VAL A 325 -3.70 -30.68 23.49
C VAL A 325 -4.10 -31.56 22.32
N GLY A 326 -4.93 -31.07 21.40
CA GLY A 326 -5.34 -31.77 20.18
C GLY A 326 -4.16 -32.03 19.24
N GLY A 327 -3.27 -31.06 19.06
CA GLY A 327 -2.02 -31.23 18.31
C GLY A 327 -1.08 -32.23 18.96
N ARG A 328 -0.91 -32.19 20.29
CA ARG A 328 -0.13 -33.20 21.04
C ARG A 328 -0.75 -34.60 20.95
N TYR A 329 -2.07 -34.70 21.04
CA TYR A 329 -2.80 -35.96 20.92
C TYR A 329 -2.69 -36.52 19.49
N GLY A 330 -2.89 -35.67 18.47
CA GLY A 330 -2.71 -36.02 17.07
C GLY A 330 -1.28 -36.45 16.75
N ALA A 331 -0.27 -35.73 17.24
CA ALA A 331 1.14 -36.09 17.07
C ALA A 331 1.49 -37.42 17.77
N ARG A 332 0.95 -37.67 18.98
CA ARG A 332 1.10 -38.95 19.67
C ARG A 332 0.43 -40.10 18.92
N ARG A 333 -0.79 -39.90 18.42
CA ARG A 333 -1.53 -40.89 17.63
C ARG A 333 -0.85 -41.17 16.29
N TYR A 334 -0.30 -40.14 15.65
CA TYR A 334 0.50 -40.27 14.43
C TYR A 334 1.80 -41.05 14.69
N LYS A 335 2.51 -40.77 15.79
CA LYS A 335 3.68 -41.55 16.21
C LYS A 335 3.33 -43.03 16.48
N GLN A 336 2.21 -43.30 17.15
CA GLN A 336 1.75 -44.67 17.41
C GLN A 336 1.36 -45.41 16.11
N ASN A 337 0.66 -44.77 15.18
CA ASN A 337 0.37 -45.36 13.87
C ASN A 337 1.62 -45.59 13.02
N LYS A 338 2.64 -44.73 13.14
CA LYS A 338 3.93 -44.91 12.45
C LYS A 338 4.78 -46.04 13.06
N GLN A 339 4.64 -46.29 14.37
CA GLN A 339 5.26 -47.45 15.05
C GLN A 339 4.48 -48.76 14.84
N GLY A 340 3.21 -48.70 14.44
CA GLY A 340 2.40 -49.90 14.12
C GLY A 340 2.64 -50.49 12.72
N HIS A 341 3.46 -49.84 11.89
CA HIS A 341 3.81 -50.30 10.55
C HIS A 341 5.35 -50.42 10.42
N GLU A 342 5.97 -51.26 11.26
CA GLU A 342 7.22 -51.89 10.86
C GLU A 342 6.88 -52.99 9.86
N GLN A 343 7.29 -52.81 8.60
CA GLN A 343 7.39 -53.93 7.67
C GLN A 343 8.37 -54.93 8.27
N LEU A 344 7.90 -56.13 8.62
CA LEU A 344 8.77 -57.26 8.94
C LEU A 344 9.68 -57.51 7.72
N HIS A 345 10.95 -57.16 7.86
CA HIS A 345 12.02 -57.64 6.98
C HIS A 345 12.09 -59.16 7.17
N LEU A 346 11.58 -59.90 6.19
CA LEU A 346 11.78 -61.34 6.05
C LEU A 346 13.22 -61.60 5.63
N ASP A 347 14.17 -61.43 6.55
CA ASP A 347 15.53 -61.88 6.35
C ASP A 347 15.93 -62.76 7.55
N ASN A 348 16.10 -64.05 7.23
CA ASN A 348 16.66 -65.12 8.07
C ASN A 348 15.71 -65.80 9.07
N ILE A 349 14.71 -66.53 8.54
CA ILE A 349 14.28 -67.78 9.18
C ILE A 349 15.09 -68.91 8.52
N PRO A 350 15.92 -69.66 9.26
CA PRO A 350 16.66 -70.78 8.72
C PRO A 350 15.69 -71.86 8.22
N LEU A 351 15.82 -72.27 6.97
CA LEU A 351 15.22 -73.50 6.47
C LEU A 351 15.85 -74.68 7.23
N MET A 352 15.20 -75.14 8.30
CA MET A 352 15.48 -76.45 8.85
C MET A 352 15.10 -77.48 7.79
N GLY A 353 16.12 -78.15 7.23
CA GLY A 353 15.94 -79.32 6.38
C GLY A 353 15.20 -80.40 7.17
N ILE A 354 13.93 -80.60 6.82
CA ILE A 354 13.18 -81.77 7.25
C ILE A 354 13.70 -82.93 6.41
N ALA A 355 14.31 -83.89 7.08
CA ALA A 355 14.80 -85.13 6.51
C ALA A 355 13.65 -85.88 5.82
N TYR A 356 13.88 -86.30 4.58
CA TYR A 356 13.05 -87.25 3.87
C TYR A 356 13.31 -88.64 4.47
N GLU A 357 12.36 -89.19 5.22
CA GLU A 357 12.31 -90.62 5.52
C GLU A 357 11.61 -91.35 4.36
N ASP A 358 12.33 -92.32 3.80
CA ASP A 358 11.93 -93.19 2.71
C ASP A 358 11.15 -94.39 3.29
N ASP A 359 9.82 -94.26 3.37
CA ASP A 359 8.95 -95.41 3.66
C ASP A 359 8.58 -96.11 2.35
N GLY A 360 9.25 -97.23 2.11
CA GLY A 360 9.00 -98.17 1.02
C GLY A 360 7.60 -98.80 1.02
N PRO A 361 7.34 -99.69 0.03
CA PRO A 361 6.02 -99.86 -0.57
C PRO A 361 5.02 -100.62 0.31
N ARG A 362 3.77 -100.12 0.36
CA ARG A 362 2.62 -100.94 0.77
C ARG A 362 2.24 -101.91 -0.36
N SER A 363 2.25 -103.19 0.00
CA SER A 363 1.88 -104.35 -0.83
C SER A 363 0.42 -104.33 -1.31
N PRO A 364 0.12 -105.03 -2.43
CA PRO A 364 -1.24 -105.16 -2.94
C PRO A 364 -2.01 -106.27 -2.23
N ARG A 365 -3.30 -106.03 -1.96
CA ARG A 365 -4.39 -107.01 -2.08
C ARG A 365 -5.74 -106.30 -2.01
#